data_AF-A0A2M7L631-F1
#
_entry.id   AF-A0A2M7L631-F1
#
_cell.length_a   1.000
_cell.length_b   1.000
_cell.length_c   1.000
_cell.angle_alpha   90.00
_cell.angle_beta   90.00
_cell.angle_gamma   90.00
#
_symmetry.space_group_name_H-M   'P 1'
#
loop_
_entity.id
_entity.type
_entity.pdbx_description
1 polymer ?
#
loop_
_entity_poly.entity_id
_entity_poly.type
_entity_poly.pdbx_seq_one_letter_code
_entity_poly.pdbx_strand_id
1 'polypeptide(L)'
;MTGCIFRRYLLALFLLLLSGVPVASASPIAVWQQAVGMAAAGDVRSARVHLTGALSMMPDSPDDLWRERMQIAVILLDMRQHQALFATALAQQPVAGWMQTQLILRYLHDHPAVEQSSPVLPGLLAALLPGAGHAWQGRWRDAGVAAVLVIPMLLLTLWSARRRLGPVTLFFALITVWLWSGSVFSAISLAERGTAEAYMLWWQGLWQAAALPGRPW
;
A
#
# COMPACT_ATOMS: atom_id res chain seq x y z
N MET A 1 -19.23 -53.75 -37.41
CA MET A 1 -18.59 -52.68 -38.22
C MET A 1 -19.24 -51.30 -38.07
N THR A 2 -20.48 -51.19 -37.58
CA THR A 2 -21.22 -49.91 -37.40
C THR A 2 -20.63 -48.96 -36.33
N GLY A 3 -19.97 -49.48 -35.29
CA GLY A 3 -19.40 -48.66 -34.21
C GLY A 3 -18.24 -47.74 -34.60
N CYS A 4 -17.45 -48.11 -35.63
CA CYS A 4 -16.30 -47.29 -36.06
C CYS A 4 -16.72 -45.99 -36.78
N ILE A 5 -17.87 -45.99 -37.44
CA ILE A 5 -18.36 -44.86 -38.21
C ILE A 5 -18.92 -43.78 -37.26
N PHE A 6 -19.70 -44.20 -36.26
CA PHE A 6 -20.26 -43.30 -35.25
C PHE A 6 -19.19 -42.53 -34.46
N ARG A 7 -18.10 -43.22 -34.08
CA ARG A 7 -16.98 -42.60 -33.35
C ARG A 7 -16.24 -41.52 -34.15
N ARG A 8 -16.15 -41.67 -35.48
CA ARG A 8 -15.52 -40.67 -36.36
C ARG A 8 -16.38 -39.41 -36.49
N TYR A 9 -17.70 -39.56 -36.60
CA TYR A 9 -18.60 -38.41 -36.65
C TYR A 9 -18.67 -37.64 -35.34
N LEU A 10 -18.64 -38.34 -34.19
CA LEU A 10 -18.64 -37.70 -32.88
C LEU A 10 -17.35 -36.90 -32.64
N LEU A 11 -16.21 -37.44 -33.06
CA LEU A 11 -14.91 -36.75 -32.95
C LEU A 11 -14.82 -35.55 -33.92
N ALA A 12 -15.35 -35.66 -35.14
CA ALA A 12 -15.44 -34.54 -36.07
C ALA A 12 -16.36 -33.43 -35.56
N LEU A 13 -17.53 -33.79 -34.99
CA LEU A 13 -18.44 -32.82 -34.38
C LEU A 13 -17.80 -32.12 -33.18
N PHE A 14 -17.08 -32.85 -32.33
CA PHE A 14 -16.38 -32.28 -31.18
C PHE A 14 -15.26 -31.31 -31.61
N LEU A 15 -14.47 -31.66 -32.63
CA LEU A 15 -13.46 -30.76 -33.20
C LEU A 15 -14.07 -29.52 -33.86
N LEU A 16 -15.23 -29.67 -34.51
CA LEU A 16 -15.93 -28.56 -35.15
C LEU A 16 -16.61 -27.63 -34.13
N LEU A 17 -17.05 -28.17 -32.98
CA LEU A 17 -17.53 -27.38 -31.85
C LEU A 17 -16.38 -26.65 -31.14
N LEU A 18 -15.19 -27.26 -31.07
CA LEU A 18 -13.99 -26.62 -30.50
C LEU A 18 -13.42 -25.53 -31.41
N SER A 19 -13.49 -25.68 -32.74
CA SER A 19 -13.02 -24.65 -33.67
C SER A 19 -13.99 -23.46 -33.81
N GLY A 20 -15.24 -23.64 -33.39
CA GLY A 20 -16.28 -22.62 -33.43
C GLY A 20 -16.38 -21.73 -32.18
N VAL A 21 -15.57 -21.98 -31.14
CA VAL A 21 -15.53 -21.06 -29.98
C VAL A 21 -14.81 -19.80 -30.44
N PRO A 22 -15.50 -18.65 -30.62
CA PRO A 22 -14.79 -17.42 -30.88
C PRO A 22 -13.83 -17.22 -29.72
N VAL A 23 -12.54 -17.08 -30.01
CA VAL A 23 -11.60 -16.57 -29.03
C VAL A 23 -12.09 -15.16 -28.76
N ALA A 24 -12.92 -15.01 -27.72
CA ALA A 24 -13.41 -13.74 -27.28
C ALA A 24 -12.18 -12.96 -26.81
N SER A 25 -11.59 -12.18 -27.71
CA SER A 25 -10.56 -11.22 -27.35
C SER A 25 -11.24 -10.22 -26.43
N ALA A 26 -10.99 -10.36 -25.13
CA ALA A 26 -11.43 -9.36 -24.18
C ALA A 26 -10.88 -8.02 -24.64
N SER A 27 -11.77 -7.03 -24.82
CA SER A 27 -11.33 -5.69 -25.18
C SER A 27 -10.36 -5.17 -24.09
N PRO A 28 -9.34 -4.36 -24.44
CA PRO A 28 -8.39 -3.83 -23.45
C PRO A 28 -9.10 -3.15 -22.26
N ILE A 29 -10.23 -2.49 -22.51
CA ILE A 29 -11.04 -1.88 -21.45
C ILE A 29 -11.67 -2.89 -20.48
N ALA A 30 -12.10 -4.07 -20.97
CA ALA A 30 -12.65 -5.11 -20.11
C ALA A 30 -11.57 -5.71 -19.20
N VAL A 31 -10.39 -5.99 -19.77
CA VAL A 31 -9.20 -6.43 -19.01
C VAL A 31 -8.83 -5.40 -17.95
N TRP A 32 -8.81 -4.12 -18.33
CA TRP A 32 -8.52 -3.02 -17.40
C TRP A 32 -9.50 -2.98 -16.24
N GLN A 33 -10.81 -2.98 -16.52
CA GLN A 33 -11.84 -2.93 -15.49
C GLN A 33 -11.75 -4.13 -14.54
N GLN A 34 -11.49 -5.32 -15.08
CA GLN A 34 -11.29 -6.52 -14.28
C GLN A 34 -10.06 -6.40 -13.37
N ALA A 35 -8.92 -5.95 -13.90
CA ALA A 35 -7.70 -5.76 -13.13
C ALA A 35 -7.86 -4.72 -12.02
N VAL A 36 -8.47 -3.58 -12.33
CA VAL A 36 -8.79 -2.54 -11.34
C VAL A 36 -9.74 -3.07 -10.26
N GLY A 37 -10.75 -3.85 -10.64
CA GLY A 37 -11.64 -4.51 -9.68
C GLY A 37 -10.91 -5.49 -8.75
N MET A 38 -10.00 -6.31 -9.29
CA MET A 38 -9.17 -7.22 -8.50
C MET A 38 -8.30 -6.48 -7.50
N ALA A 39 -7.61 -5.44 -7.96
CA ALA A 39 -6.75 -4.68 -7.08
C ALA A 39 -7.56 -3.91 -6.02
N ALA A 40 -8.75 -3.37 -6.37
CA ALA A 40 -9.68 -2.76 -5.43
C ALA A 40 -10.19 -3.71 -4.34
N ALA A 41 -10.28 -5.00 -4.64
CA ALA A 41 -10.55 -6.05 -3.66
C ALA A 41 -9.33 -6.43 -2.80
N GLY A 42 -8.18 -5.78 -3.00
CA GLY A 42 -6.92 -6.05 -2.31
C GLY A 42 -6.01 -7.06 -3.03
N ASP A 43 -6.45 -7.66 -4.14
CA ASP A 43 -5.65 -8.62 -4.91
C ASP A 43 -4.78 -7.94 -5.97
N VAL A 44 -3.82 -7.15 -5.48
CA VAL A 44 -2.86 -6.40 -6.31
C VAL A 44 -2.00 -7.34 -7.16
N ARG A 45 -1.67 -8.52 -6.64
CA ARG A 45 -0.82 -9.50 -7.34
C ARG A 45 -1.53 -10.08 -8.57
N SER A 46 -2.78 -10.53 -8.42
CA SER A 46 -3.54 -11.06 -9.56
C SER A 46 -3.86 -9.97 -10.58
N ALA A 47 -4.18 -8.76 -10.14
CA ALA A 47 -4.36 -7.61 -11.03
C ALA A 47 -3.11 -7.35 -11.88
N ARG A 48 -1.92 -7.34 -11.27
CA ARG A 48 -0.65 -7.18 -11.97
C ARG A 48 -0.42 -8.28 -12.99
N VAL A 49 -0.59 -9.55 -12.60
CA VAL A 49 -0.43 -10.71 -13.51
C VAL A 49 -1.40 -10.62 -14.68
N HIS A 50 -2.65 -10.21 -14.44
CA HIS A 50 -3.66 -10.05 -15.48
C HIS A 50 -3.28 -8.97 -16.49
N LEU A 51 -2.82 -7.81 -16.04
CA LEU A 51 -2.36 -6.73 -16.91
C LEU A 51 -1.09 -7.12 -17.69
N THR A 52 -0.12 -7.76 -17.06
CA THR A 52 1.10 -8.24 -17.73
C THR A 52 0.78 -9.30 -18.79
N GLY A 53 -0.16 -10.21 -18.51
CA GLY A 53 -0.62 -11.21 -19.48
C GLY A 53 -1.34 -10.57 -20.66
N ALA A 54 -2.14 -9.53 -20.44
CA ALA A 54 -2.77 -8.80 -21.53
C ALA A 54 -1.75 -8.04 -22.40
N LEU A 55 -0.77 -7.38 -21.77
CA LEU A 55 0.29 -6.66 -22.45
C LEU A 55 1.11 -7.54 -23.41
N SER A 56 1.36 -8.80 -23.05
CA SER A 56 2.09 -9.74 -23.91
C SER A 56 1.30 -10.19 -25.15
N MET A 57 -0.02 -10.03 -25.14
CA MET A 57 -0.90 -10.32 -26.27
C MET A 57 -1.20 -9.09 -27.13
N MET A 58 -0.92 -7.88 -26.64
CA MET A 58 -1.16 -6.64 -27.37
C MET A 58 -0.06 -6.39 -28.41
N PRO A 59 -0.39 -5.82 -29.59
CA PRO A 59 0.59 -5.39 -30.57
C PRO A 59 1.57 -4.37 -29.97
N ASP A 60 2.83 -4.43 -30.38
CA ASP A 60 3.85 -3.44 -29.98
C ASP A 60 3.73 -2.16 -30.82
N SER A 61 2.59 -1.49 -30.68
CA SER A 61 2.33 -0.21 -31.30
C SER A 61 2.65 0.92 -30.31
N PRO A 62 3.52 1.87 -30.66
CA PRO A 62 3.84 3.01 -29.79
C PRO A 62 2.64 3.95 -29.58
N ASP A 63 1.63 3.89 -30.46
CA ASP A 63 0.45 4.77 -30.41
C ASP A 63 -0.74 4.14 -29.66
N ASP A 64 -0.59 2.93 -29.10
CA ASP A 64 -1.65 2.27 -28.35
C ASP A 64 -1.73 2.80 -26.92
N LEU A 65 -2.63 3.77 -26.71
CA LEU A 65 -2.93 4.38 -25.42
C LEU A 65 -3.25 3.36 -24.31
N TRP A 66 -3.90 2.24 -24.64
CA TRP A 66 -4.23 1.23 -23.64
C TRP A 66 -3.02 0.42 -23.22
N ARG A 67 -2.12 0.09 -24.17
CA ARG A 67 -0.84 -0.55 -23.86
C ARG A 67 -0.07 0.32 -22.87
N GLU A 68 -0.01 1.62 -23.13
CA GLU A 68 0.66 2.58 -22.25
C GLU A 68 0.08 2.58 -20.83
N ARG A 69 -1.25 2.75 -20.72
CA ARG A 69 -1.93 2.80 -19.43
C ARG A 69 -1.74 1.52 -18.63
N MET A 70 -1.78 0.36 -19.29
CA MET A 70 -1.58 -0.93 -18.62
C MET A 70 -0.14 -1.09 -18.13
N GLN A 71 0.86 -0.66 -18.91
CA GLN A 71 2.26 -0.70 -18.47
C GLN A 71 2.49 0.18 -17.25
N ILE A 72 2.00 1.43 -17.29
CA ILE A 72 2.08 2.35 -16.16
C ILE A 72 1.37 1.76 -14.94
N ALA A 73 0.18 1.20 -15.10
CA ALA A 73 -0.55 0.58 -14.00
C ALA A 73 0.20 -0.61 -13.39
N VAL A 74 0.85 -1.46 -14.19
CA VAL A 74 1.70 -2.55 -13.68
C VAL A 74 2.82 -2.00 -12.81
N ILE A 75 3.50 -0.94 -13.26
CA ILE A 75 4.58 -0.28 -12.50
C ILE A 75 4.02 0.29 -11.19
N LEU A 76 2.91 1.02 -11.23
CA LEU A 76 2.31 1.63 -10.03
C LEU A 76 1.77 0.58 -9.03
N LEU A 77 1.22 -0.53 -9.52
CA LEU A 77 0.80 -1.65 -8.66
C LEU A 77 1.99 -2.34 -8.02
N ASP A 78 3.10 -2.48 -8.75
CA ASP A 78 4.34 -3.03 -8.20
C ASP A 78 4.97 -2.11 -7.13
N MET A 79 4.97 -0.80 -7.39
CA MET A 79 5.35 0.22 -6.41
C MET A 79 4.52 0.11 -5.13
N ARG A 80 3.20 0.00 -5.26
CA ARG A 80 2.30 -0.18 -4.11
C ARG A 80 2.65 -1.43 -3.29
N GLN A 81 2.90 -2.55 -3.96
CA GLN A 81 3.17 -3.82 -3.30
C GLN A 81 4.47 -3.80 -2.48
N HIS A 82 5.51 -3.14 -2.99
CA HIS A 82 6.82 -3.10 -2.35
C HIS A 82 7.07 -1.86 -1.49
N GLN A 83 6.15 -0.88 -1.51
CA GLN A 83 6.35 0.45 -0.93
C GLN A 83 7.69 1.09 -1.34
N ALA A 84 8.19 0.74 -2.52
CA ALA A 84 9.51 1.08 -2.97
C ALA A 84 9.45 2.26 -3.94
N LEU A 85 10.40 3.19 -3.78
CA LEU A 85 10.58 4.32 -4.67
C LEU A 85 11.23 3.85 -5.97
N PHE A 86 10.41 3.31 -6.87
CA PHE A 86 10.85 2.92 -8.21
C PHE A 86 10.96 4.11 -9.18
N ALA A 87 11.18 5.34 -8.68
CA ALA A 87 11.41 6.51 -9.53
C ALA A 87 12.56 6.26 -10.52
N THR A 88 13.58 5.51 -10.11
CA THR A 88 14.68 5.07 -10.97
C THR A 88 14.26 4.04 -12.02
N ALA A 89 13.33 3.12 -11.71
CA ALA A 89 12.84 2.14 -12.68
C ALA A 89 11.95 2.79 -13.75
N LEU A 90 11.14 3.79 -13.39
CA LEU A 90 10.38 4.60 -14.35
C LEU A 90 11.29 5.34 -15.35
N ALA A 91 12.39 5.92 -14.86
CA ALA A 91 13.34 6.65 -15.70
C ALA A 91 14.17 5.76 -16.64
N GLN A 92 14.32 4.47 -16.33
CA GLN A 92 15.12 3.51 -17.12
C GLN A 92 14.29 2.73 -18.15
N GLN A 93 12.97 2.85 -18.12
CA GLN A 93 12.10 2.13 -19.05
C GLN A 93 12.07 2.85 -20.41
N PRO A 94 11.93 2.13 -21.54
CA PRO A 94 11.85 2.69 -22.92
C PRO A 94 10.60 3.57 -23.17
N VAL A 95 9.87 3.87 -22.10
CA VAL A 95 8.56 4.48 -22.00
C VAL A 95 8.65 6.00 -21.80
N ALA A 96 9.87 6.53 -21.69
CA ALA A 96 10.18 7.94 -21.43
C ALA A 96 9.61 8.92 -22.48
N GLY A 97 9.28 8.43 -23.68
CA GLY A 97 8.71 9.25 -24.76
C GLY A 97 7.20 9.53 -24.62
N TRP A 98 6.49 8.84 -23.74
CA TRP A 98 5.04 8.97 -23.66
C TRP A 98 4.58 10.14 -22.78
N MET A 99 3.45 10.74 -23.13
CA MET A 99 2.91 11.92 -22.45
C MET A 99 2.59 11.62 -20.97
N GLN A 100 2.02 10.45 -20.65
CA GLN A 100 1.66 10.12 -19.27
C GLN A 100 2.92 9.88 -18.42
N THR A 101 3.98 9.36 -19.01
CA THR A 101 5.29 9.26 -18.35
C THR A 101 5.83 10.65 -17.99
N GLN A 102 5.71 11.63 -18.88
CA GLN A 102 6.13 13.02 -18.59
C GLN A 102 5.31 13.63 -17.45
N LEU A 103 3.99 13.38 -17.41
CA LEU A 103 3.13 13.82 -16.30
C LEU A 103 3.53 13.17 -14.96
N ILE A 104 3.83 11.88 -14.98
CA ILE A 104 4.35 11.13 -13.81
C ILE A 104 5.66 11.73 -13.35
N LEU A 105 6.63 11.92 -14.25
CA LEU A 105 7.94 12.48 -13.91
C LEU A 105 7.81 13.89 -13.35
N ARG A 106 6.92 14.71 -13.91
CA ARG A 106 6.62 16.05 -13.39
C ARG A 106 6.01 15.99 -12.00
N TYR A 107 5.04 15.09 -11.79
CA TYR A 107 4.43 14.89 -10.47
C TYR A 107 5.47 14.44 -9.43
N LEU A 108 6.33 13.47 -9.78
CA LEU A 108 7.40 12.99 -8.91
C LEU A 108 8.43 14.07 -8.57
N HIS A 109 8.68 14.99 -9.50
CA HIS A 109 9.56 16.14 -9.25
C HIS A 109 8.93 17.14 -8.29
N ASP A 110 7.66 17.48 -8.49
CA ASP A 110 6.94 18.47 -7.66
C ASP A 110 6.50 17.89 -6.29
N HIS A 111 6.32 16.56 -6.22
CA HIS A 111 5.86 15.82 -5.04
C HIS A 111 6.82 14.64 -4.77
N PRO A 112 7.98 14.91 -4.13
CA PRO A 112 8.91 13.85 -3.76
C PRO A 112 8.20 12.82 -2.88
N ALA A 113 8.62 11.58 -3.02
CA ALA A 113 7.97 10.51 -2.27
C ALA A 113 8.20 10.66 -0.77
N VAL A 114 7.22 10.18 0.00
CA VAL A 114 7.26 10.25 1.46
C VAL A 114 8.44 9.40 1.96
N GLU A 115 9.39 10.04 2.63
CA GLU A 115 10.46 9.33 3.32
C GLU A 115 9.87 8.44 4.41
N GLN A 116 10.28 7.17 4.44
CA GLN A 116 9.91 6.27 5.51
C GLN A 116 10.56 6.74 6.82
N SER A 117 9.81 7.44 7.65
CA SER A 117 10.32 7.84 8.96
C SER A 117 10.42 6.62 9.87
N SER A 118 11.59 6.40 10.46
CA SER A 118 11.80 5.32 11.41
C SER A 118 10.94 5.51 12.66
N PRO A 119 10.13 4.50 13.07
CA PRO A 119 9.33 4.59 14.30
C PRO A 119 10.19 4.50 15.57
N VAL A 120 11.47 4.17 15.43
CA VAL A 120 12.41 4.02 16.55
C VAL A 120 12.58 5.33 17.32
N LEU A 121 12.74 6.46 16.64
CA LEU A 121 12.97 7.73 17.31
C LEU A 121 11.76 8.19 18.14
N PRO A 122 10.51 8.22 17.61
CA PRO A 122 9.33 8.47 18.42
C PRO A 122 9.17 7.49 19.61
N GLY A 123 9.49 6.21 19.40
CA GLY A 123 9.46 5.20 20.45
C GLY A 123 10.46 5.45 21.57
N LEU A 124 11.72 5.76 21.23
CA LEU A 124 12.76 6.11 22.21
C LEU A 124 12.40 7.37 22.99
N LEU A 125 11.90 8.42 22.31
CA LEU A 125 11.45 9.63 22.98
C LEU A 125 10.31 9.35 23.96
N ALA A 126 9.30 8.57 23.54
CA ALA A 126 8.20 8.17 24.43
C ALA A 126 8.67 7.30 25.61
N ALA A 127 9.69 6.46 25.41
CA ALA A 127 10.27 5.63 26.47
C ALA A 127 11.03 6.46 27.51
N LEU A 128 11.68 7.56 27.09
CA LEU A 128 12.39 8.46 27.98
C LEU A 128 11.45 9.40 28.74
N LEU A 129 10.46 9.95 28.05
CA LEU A 129 9.52 10.92 28.62
C LEU A 129 8.09 10.67 28.09
N PRO A 130 7.10 10.45 28.98
CA PRO A 130 5.71 10.28 28.57
C PRO A 130 5.23 11.45 27.71
N GLY A 131 4.72 11.14 26.51
CA GLY A 131 4.22 12.12 25.56
C GLY A 131 5.27 12.73 24.61
N ALA A 132 6.58 12.58 24.86
CA ALA A 132 7.59 13.17 23.98
C ALA A 132 7.57 12.60 22.56
N GLY A 133 7.29 11.30 22.40
CA GLY A 133 7.13 10.69 21.08
C GLY A 133 5.94 11.26 20.28
N HIS A 134 4.85 11.66 20.94
CA HIS A 134 3.72 12.33 20.30
C HIS A 134 4.03 13.79 19.96
N ALA A 135 4.74 14.49 20.85
CA ALA A 135 5.18 15.87 20.63
C ALA A 135 6.13 15.97 19.42
N TRP A 136 7.05 15.02 19.28
CA TRP A 136 7.94 14.92 18.12
C TRP A 136 7.17 14.79 16.80
N GLN A 137 6.06 14.05 16.82
CA GLN A 137 5.15 13.89 15.68
C GLN A 137 4.21 15.11 15.49
N GLY A 138 4.43 16.22 16.21
CA GLY A 138 3.60 17.43 16.16
C GLY A 138 2.23 17.30 16.84
N ARG A 139 1.94 16.17 17.51
CA ARG A 139 0.63 15.90 18.14
C ARG A 139 0.62 16.31 19.61
N TRP A 140 0.69 17.61 19.84
CA TRP A 140 0.75 18.21 21.18
C TRP A 140 -0.43 17.85 22.09
N ARG A 141 -1.63 17.69 21.51
CA ARG A 141 -2.82 17.26 22.27
C ARG A 141 -2.63 15.87 22.87
N ASP A 142 -2.18 14.91 22.06
CA ASP A 142 -1.95 13.53 22.49
C ASP A 142 -0.77 13.45 23.45
N ALA A 143 0.28 14.24 23.22
CA ALA A 143 1.40 14.39 24.15
C ALA A 143 0.93 14.86 25.53
N GLY A 144 0.05 15.87 25.57
CA GLY A 144 -0.55 16.37 26.80
C GLY A 144 -1.37 15.32 27.53
N VAL A 145 -2.20 14.55 26.81
CA VAL A 145 -2.99 13.46 27.40
C VAL A 145 -2.08 12.41 28.03
N ALA A 146 -1.03 11.96 27.31
CA ALA A 146 -0.07 11.00 27.85
C ALA A 146 0.65 11.53 29.11
N ALA A 147 1.09 12.79 29.09
CA ALA A 147 1.75 13.43 30.22
C ALA A 147 0.83 13.52 31.45
N VAL A 148 -0.43 13.94 31.27
CA VAL A 148 -1.42 14.06 32.34
C VAL A 148 -1.78 12.70 32.95
N LEU A 149 -1.76 11.62 32.16
CA LEU A 149 -2.05 10.28 32.68
C LEU A 149 -0.84 9.66 33.43
N VAL A 150 0.38 9.82 32.90
CA VAL A 150 1.55 9.11 33.43
C VAL A 150 2.28 9.90 34.53
N ILE A 151 2.47 11.21 34.37
CA ILE A 151 3.28 12.01 35.31
C ILE A 151 2.71 11.98 36.74
N PRO A 152 1.40 12.17 36.98
CA PRO A 152 0.86 12.07 38.34
C PRO A 152 1.07 10.69 38.98
N MET A 153 0.91 9.61 38.20
CA MET A 153 1.14 8.25 38.70
C MET A 153 2.62 8.00 39.03
N LEU A 154 3.54 8.53 38.23
CA LEU A 154 4.97 8.49 38.50
C LEU A 154 5.30 9.25 39.80
N LEU A 155 4.75 10.45 39.99
CA LEU A 155 4.93 11.24 41.21
C LEU A 155 4.39 10.51 42.44
N LEU A 156 3.20 9.90 42.35
CA LEU A 156 2.62 9.10 43.43
C LEU A 156 3.48 7.87 43.77
N THR A 157 4.02 7.19 42.76
CA THR A 157 4.93 6.05 42.93
C THR A 157 6.21 6.46 43.68
N LEU A 158 6.84 7.56 43.27
CA LEU A 158 8.04 8.08 43.92
C LEU A 158 7.75 8.55 45.35
N TRP A 159 6.60 9.19 45.56
CA TRP A 159 6.17 9.66 46.88
C TRP A 159 5.91 8.49 47.84
N SER A 160 5.19 7.45 47.40
CA SER A 160 4.88 6.28 48.23
C SER A 160 6.14 5.47 48.55
N ALA A 161 7.06 5.36 47.58
CA ALA A 161 8.36 4.72 47.76
C ALA A 161 9.19 5.42 48.85
N ARG A 162 9.27 6.76 48.79
CA ARG A 162 9.96 7.57 49.82
C ARG A 162 9.38 7.37 51.21
N ARG A 163 8.06 7.15 51.31
CA ARG A 163 7.34 6.89 52.56
C ARG A 163 7.35 5.41 53.00
N ARG A 164 7.99 4.52 52.23
CA ARG A 164 8.08 3.07 52.50
C ARG A 164 6.70 2.39 52.58
N LEU A 165 5.73 2.85 51.79
CA LEU A 165 4.39 2.25 51.70
C LEU A 165 4.41 1.11 50.67
N GLY A 166 4.93 -0.06 51.05
CA GLY A 166 5.24 -1.17 50.14
C GLY A 166 4.11 -1.54 49.16
N PRO A 167 2.94 -2.00 49.64
CA PRO A 167 1.83 -2.40 48.76
C PRO A 167 1.31 -1.27 47.86
N VAL A 168 1.22 -0.05 48.39
CA VAL A 168 0.75 1.14 47.65
C VAL A 168 1.73 1.52 46.55
N THR A 169 3.03 1.42 46.83
CA THR A 169 4.09 1.67 45.85
C THR A 169 4.04 0.66 44.72
N LEU A 170 3.86 -0.62 45.02
CA LEU A 170 3.73 -1.64 44.00
C LEU A 170 2.52 -1.36 43.09
N PHE A 171 1.38 -1.01 43.67
CA PHE A 171 0.18 -0.65 42.91
C PHE A 171 0.42 0.52 41.95
N PHE A 172 0.93 1.65 42.43
CA PHE A 172 1.20 2.80 41.57
C PHE A 172 2.30 2.53 40.54
N ALA A 173 3.33 1.75 40.89
CA ALA A 173 4.38 1.36 39.97
C ALA A 173 3.82 0.54 38.80
N LEU A 174 2.97 -0.45 39.08
CA LEU A 174 2.33 -1.28 38.05
C LEU A 174 1.45 -0.45 37.12
N ILE A 175 0.63 0.46 37.67
CA ILE A 175 -0.20 1.37 36.86
C ILE A 175 0.68 2.30 36.02
N THR A 176 1.74 2.86 36.61
CA THR A 176 2.67 3.75 35.89
C THR A 176 3.31 3.03 34.72
N VAL A 177 3.84 1.83 34.92
CA VAL A 177 4.44 1.00 33.85
C VAL A 177 3.41 0.65 32.77
N TRP A 178 2.18 0.30 33.17
CA TRP A 178 1.11 -0.02 32.22
C TRP A 178 0.74 1.20 31.35
N LEU A 179 0.48 2.36 31.95
CA LEU A 179 0.17 3.59 31.21
C LEU A 179 1.34 4.06 30.34
N TRP A 180 2.57 3.98 30.88
CA TRP A 180 3.76 4.41 30.16
C TRP A 180 4.01 3.51 28.94
N SER A 181 3.96 2.19 29.10
CA SER A 181 4.12 1.26 27.96
C SER A 181 3.05 1.49 26.88
N GLY A 182 1.80 1.78 27.27
CA GLY A 182 0.74 2.19 26.33
C GLY A 182 1.09 3.45 25.54
N SER A 183 1.69 4.47 26.17
CA SER A 183 2.12 5.69 25.48
C SER A 183 3.26 5.44 24.48
N VAL A 184 4.20 4.55 24.81
CA VAL A 184 5.29 4.14 23.90
C VAL A 184 4.72 3.41 22.68
N PHE A 185 3.87 2.42 22.92
CA PHE A 185 3.23 1.67 21.84
C PHE A 185 2.37 2.57 20.95
N SER A 186 1.62 3.50 21.54
CA SER A 186 0.80 4.46 20.79
C SER A 186 1.65 5.37 19.90
N ALA A 187 2.78 5.89 20.40
CA ALA A 187 3.68 6.72 19.61
C ALA A 187 4.30 5.97 18.41
N ILE A 188 4.69 4.71 18.60
CA ILE A 188 5.24 3.83 17.55
C ILE A 188 4.16 3.53 16.50
N SER A 189 3.01 3.01 16.93
CA SER A 189 1.92 2.64 16.02
C SER A 189 1.43 3.82 15.20
N LEU A 190 1.42 5.01 15.79
CA LEU A 190 1.07 6.22 15.08
C LEU A 190 2.11 6.60 14.01
N ALA A 191 3.40 6.48 14.32
CA ALA A 191 4.45 6.79 13.36
C ALA A 191 4.36 5.85 12.15
N GLU A 192 4.09 4.56 12.37
CA GLU A 192 3.89 3.58 11.30
C GLU A 192 2.62 3.84 10.46
N ARG A 193 1.52 4.22 11.11
CA ARG A 193 0.28 4.54 10.39
C ARG A 193 0.41 5.83 9.59
N GLY A 194 1.01 6.86 10.17
CA GLY A 194 1.20 8.16 9.52
C GLY A 194 2.04 8.06 8.25
N THR A 195 3.12 7.27 8.26
CA THR A 195 3.92 7.03 7.05
C THR A 195 3.14 6.26 5.99
N ALA A 196 2.39 5.22 6.38
CA ALA A 196 1.57 4.45 5.46
C ALA A 196 0.44 5.29 4.84
N GLU A 197 -0.26 6.11 5.63
CA GLU A 197 -1.31 7.01 5.15
C GLU A 197 -0.76 8.07 4.20
N ALA A 198 0.36 8.71 4.57
CA ALA A 198 1.02 9.69 3.72
C ALA A 198 1.50 9.07 2.39
N TYR A 199 2.08 7.86 2.44
CA TYR A 199 2.46 7.11 1.25
C TYR A 199 1.25 6.80 0.36
N MET A 200 0.14 6.35 0.95
CA MET A 200 -1.08 6.05 0.20
C MET A 200 -1.66 7.29 -0.48
N LEU A 201 -1.72 8.43 0.21
CA LEU A 201 -2.17 9.69 -0.39
C LEU A 201 -1.26 10.13 -1.55
N TRP A 202 0.05 10.05 -1.34
CA TRP A 202 1.04 10.35 -2.39
C TRP A 202 0.87 9.42 -3.61
N TRP A 203 0.71 8.11 -3.38
CA TRP A 203 0.52 7.11 -4.44
C TRP A 203 -0.80 7.31 -5.19
N GLN A 204 -1.89 7.67 -4.49
CA GLN A 204 -3.16 8.02 -5.12
C GLN A 204 -3.04 9.24 -6.03
N GLY A 205 -2.30 10.27 -5.60
CA GLY A 205 -2.01 11.43 -6.44
C GLY A 205 -1.16 11.07 -7.67
N LEU A 206 -0.18 10.17 -7.51
CA LEU A 206 0.62 9.64 -8.62
C LEU A 206 -0.23 8.88 -9.65
N TRP A 207 -1.16 8.05 -9.19
CA TRP A 207 -2.13 7.34 -10.06
C TRP A 207 -3.00 8.31 -10.86
N GLN A 208 -3.48 9.38 -10.22
CA GLN A 208 -4.28 10.42 -10.89
C GLN A 208 -3.46 11.23 -11.90
N ALA A 209 -2.22 11.60 -11.54
CA ALA A 209 -1.29 12.31 -12.41
C ALA A 209 -0.94 11.51 -13.68
N ALA A 210 -0.89 10.18 -13.56
CA ALA A 210 -0.70 9.25 -14.68
C ALA A 210 -1.91 9.17 -15.63
N ALA A 211 -2.99 9.92 -15.37
CA ALA A 211 -4.24 9.91 -16.15
C ALA A 211 -4.84 8.49 -16.31
N LEU A 212 -4.64 7.62 -15.32
CA LEU A 212 -5.21 6.28 -15.31
C LEU A 212 -6.70 6.33 -14.98
N PRO A 213 -7.57 5.63 -15.74
CA PRO A 213 -9.00 5.68 -15.51
C PRO A 213 -9.40 4.91 -14.23
N GLY A 214 -10.24 5.53 -13.41
CA GLY A 214 -10.75 4.95 -12.16
C GLY A 214 -10.21 5.66 -10.91
N ARG A 215 -10.78 5.32 -9.75
CA ARG A 215 -10.30 5.83 -8.47
C ARG A 215 -9.24 4.87 -7.90
N PRO A 216 -8.06 5.35 -7.50
CA PRO A 216 -7.14 4.54 -6.73
C PRO A 216 -7.76 4.26 -5.36
N TRP A 217 -7.73 2.99 -4.95
CA TRP A 217 -8.29 2.48 -3.69
C TRP A 217 -7.22 2.35 -2.62
#